data_AF-A0A931Y2N0-F1
#
_entry.id   AF-A0A931Y2N0-F1
#
_cell.length_a   1.000
_cell.length_b   1.000
_cell.length_c   1.000
_cell.angle_alpha   90.00
_cell.angle_beta   90.00
_cell.angle_gamma   90.00
#
_symmetry.space_group_name_H-M   'P 1'
#
loop_
_entity.id
_entity.type
_entity.pdbx_description
1 polymer ?
#
loop_
_entity_poly.entity_id
_entity_poly.type
_entity_poly.pdbx_seq_one_letter_code
_entity_poly.pdbx_strand_id
1 'polypeptide(L)'
;MPTARWLVSFVIPLVGCAEPRTATSPTAPVAVPTVPAASAPSVTPRGRIARREELYLPMSSDAGLSAPAPDASTTEGRLPPETIRRVIRSAFPRFRKCYEVALAANPNARGGVSSRFVIGLDGVVELVYSEAMDASIPASMVDCISNVYLRVEFPPPLDGKVMVTYPIDFQNEK
;
A
#
# COMPACT_ATOMS: atom_id res chain seq x y z
N MET A 1 -47.88 7.71 30.02
CA MET A 1 -48.71 6.49 29.95
C MET A 1 -50.05 6.86 29.33
N PRO A 2 -50.40 6.26 28.18
CA PRO A 2 -51.54 5.35 28.15
C PRO A 2 -51.24 4.03 27.40
N THR A 3 -51.74 2.94 27.96
CA THR A 3 -51.64 1.55 27.52
C THR A 3 -52.89 1.13 26.74
N ALA A 4 -52.73 0.72 25.49
CA ALA A 4 -53.69 0.00 24.63
C ALA A 4 -52.94 -0.27 23.29
N ARG A 5 -53.00 -1.37 22.56
CA ARG A 5 -54.00 -2.42 22.41
C ARG A 5 -53.32 -3.66 21.77
N TRP A 6 -53.51 -4.81 22.41
CA TRP A 6 -53.98 -6.07 21.80
C TRP A 6 -53.57 -6.43 20.37
N LEU A 7 -52.61 -7.36 20.30
CA LEU A 7 -52.63 -8.64 19.56
C LEU A 7 -53.65 -8.75 18.41
N VAL A 8 -53.13 -8.78 17.18
CA VAL A 8 -53.70 -9.65 16.14
C VAL A 8 -52.59 -10.48 15.53
N SER A 9 -52.60 -11.76 15.89
CA SER A 9 -51.99 -12.87 15.17
C SER A 9 -52.24 -12.77 13.67
N PHE A 10 -51.18 -12.79 12.87
CA PHE A 10 -51.27 -13.31 11.50
C PHE A 10 -50.04 -14.18 11.22
N VAL A 11 -50.20 -15.45 11.61
CA VAL A 11 -49.83 -16.66 10.87
C VAL A 11 -48.67 -16.52 9.89
N ILE A 12 -47.54 -17.03 10.36
CA ILE A 12 -46.39 -17.51 9.59
C ILE A 12 -46.82 -18.75 8.79
N PRO A 13 -46.63 -18.83 7.46
CA PRO A 13 -46.37 -20.09 6.81
C PRO A 13 -44.86 -20.34 6.78
N LEU A 14 -44.43 -21.19 7.70
CA LEU A 14 -43.36 -22.16 7.45
C LEU A 14 -43.88 -23.09 6.35
N VAL A 15 -43.07 -23.35 5.32
CA VAL A 15 -42.90 -24.65 4.63
C VAL A 15 -42.22 -24.39 3.28
N GLY A 16 -40.97 -24.84 3.19
CA GLY A 16 -40.13 -24.78 2.01
C GLY A 16 -38.71 -25.23 2.33
N CYS A 17 -38.58 -26.37 3.03
CA CYS A 17 -37.32 -27.12 3.14
C CYS A 17 -37.11 -27.96 1.88
N ALA A 18 -35.83 -28.27 1.63
CA ALA A 18 -35.28 -29.36 0.79
C ALA A 18 -35.26 -29.10 -0.74
N GLU A 19 -34.18 -29.33 -1.50
CA GLU A 19 -32.79 -29.76 -1.27
C GLU A 19 -32.02 -29.63 -2.63
N PRO A 20 -30.86 -30.28 -2.94
CA PRO A 20 -29.67 -29.60 -3.47
C PRO A 20 -29.17 -30.12 -4.85
N ARG A 21 -28.01 -29.59 -5.29
CA ARG A 21 -27.08 -30.13 -6.34
C ARG A 21 -27.67 -30.09 -7.77
N THR A 22 -27.01 -29.58 -8.81
CA THR A 22 -25.67 -29.82 -9.41
C THR A 22 -25.64 -28.85 -10.61
N ALA A 23 -24.59 -28.11 -10.92
CA ALA A 23 -23.47 -28.56 -11.75
C ALA A 23 -22.47 -27.38 -11.84
N THR A 24 -21.22 -27.56 -11.39
CA THR A 24 -20.07 -27.82 -12.26
C THR A 24 -20.00 -26.85 -13.45
N SER A 25 -19.41 -25.67 -13.22
CA SER A 25 -18.80 -24.90 -14.31
C SER A 25 -17.35 -25.39 -14.45
N PRO A 26 -16.89 -25.80 -15.63
CA PRO A 26 -15.54 -26.30 -15.82
C PRO A 26 -14.54 -25.16 -15.64
N THR A 27 -13.74 -25.25 -14.58
CA THR A 27 -12.50 -24.48 -14.44
C THR A 27 -11.59 -24.87 -15.60
N ALA A 28 -11.53 -24.02 -16.62
CA ALA A 28 -10.49 -24.13 -17.65
C ALA A 28 -9.11 -24.08 -16.96
N PRO A 29 -8.17 -24.96 -17.30
CA PRO A 29 -6.82 -24.84 -16.79
C PRO A 29 -6.21 -23.55 -17.33
N VAL A 30 -5.98 -22.59 -16.45
CA VAL A 30 -5.12 -21.44 -16.74
C VAL A 30 -3.74 -22.01 -17.05
N ALA A 31 -3.37 -21.99 -18.32
CA ALA A 31 -2.03 -22.31 -18.77
C ALA A 31 -1.05 -21.35 -18.10
N VAL A 32 -0.27 -21.87 -17.15
CA VAL A 32 0.81 -21.12 -16.52
C VAL A 32 1.88 -20.90 -17.61
N PRO A 33 2.28 -19.67 -17.94
CA PRO A 33 3.44 -19.47 -18.79
C PRO A 33 4.68 -19.96 -18.04
N THR A 34 5.28 -21.06 -18.52
CA THR A 34 6.62 -21.48 -18.09
C THR A 34 7.61 -20.39 -18.50
N VAL A 35 7.98 -19.55 -17.55
CA VAL A 35 9.02 -18.54 -17.75
C VAL A 35 10.35 -19.28 -17.91
N PRO A 36 11.07 -19.13 -19.05
CA PRO A 36 12.38 -19.75 -19.20
C PRO A 36 13.36 -19.14 -18.20
N ALA A 37 14.09 -20.01 -17.51
CA ALA A 37 15.16 -19.67 -16.60
C ALA A 37 16.18 -18.77 -17.32
N ALA A 38 16.23 -17.51 -16.89
CA ALA A 38 17.18 -16.52 -17.38
C ALA A 38 18.62 -17.01 -17.11
N SER A 39 19.39 -17.07 -18.18
CA SER A 39 20.82 -17.34 -18.20
C SER A 39 21.56 -16.34 -17.32
N ALA A 40 22.34 -16.84 -16.35
CA ALA A 40 23.17 -16.03 -15.48
C ALA A 40 24.25 -15.25 -16.27
N PRO A 41 24.53 -13.99 -15.95
CA PRO A 41 25.69 -13.29 -16.48
C PRO A 41 26.97 -13.80 -15.79
N SER A 42 27.94 -14.17 -16.61
CA SER A 42 29.30 -14.57 -16.22
C SER A 42 29.97 -13.49 -15.39
N VAL A 43 30.26 -13.79 -14.13
CA VAL A 43 31.03 -12.93 -13.23
C VAL A 43 32.50 -12.98 -13.65
N THR A 44 33.02 -11.89 -14.22
CA THR A 44 34.44 -11.71 -14.50
C THR A 44 35.15 -11.27 -13.20
N PRO A 45 36.16 -12.01 -12.69
CA PRO A 45 36.89 -11.60 -11.51
C PRO A 45 37.75 -10.36 -11.82
N ARG A 46 37.48 -9.29 -11.06
CA ARG A 46 38.17 -8.00 -11.12
C ARG A 46 39.61 -8.16 -10.63
N GLY A 47 40.53 -7.62 -11.41
CA GLY A 47 41.97 -7.75 -11.24
C GLY A 47 42.49 -7.44 -9.84
N ARG A 48 43.44 -8.26 -9.43
CA ARG A 48 44.31 -8.14 -8.26
C ARG A 48 45.21 -6.91 -8.44
N ILE A 49 44.85 -5.77 -7.86
CA ILE A 49 45.76 -4.63 -7.73
C ILE A 49 46.50 -4.68 -6.40
N ALA A 50 47.79 -4.41 -6.54
CA ALA A 50 48.86 -4.61 -5.59
C ALA A 50 48.66 -3.86 -4.27
N ARG A 51 49.13 -4.52 -3.20
CA ARG A 51 49.63 -3.85 -1.99
C ARG A 51 50.59 -2.75 -2.41
N ARG A 52 50.29 -1.52 -1.99
CA ARG A 52 51.34 -0.56 -1.66
C ARG A 52 50.98 0.07 -0.32
N GLU A 53 51.79 -0.29 0.68
CA GLU A 53 51.91 0.45 1.93
C GLU A 53 52.19 1.92 1.62
N GLU A 54 51.40 2.82 2.20
CA GLU A 54 51.83 4.19 2.49
C GLU A 54 51.00 4.73 3.67
N LEU A 55 51.59 4.59 4.87
CA LEU A 55 51.56 5.51 6.02
C LEU A 55 50.47 6.60 6.06
N TYR A 56 49.47 6.47 6.95
CA TYR A 56 49.05 7.60 7.81
C TYR A 56 48.14 7.15 8.97
N LEU A 57 48.24 7.90 10.07
CA LEU A 57 47.71 7.68 11.42
C LEU A 57 46.16 7.70 11.55
N PRO A 58 45.61 7.13 12.65
CA PRO A 58 44.18 6.97 12.87
C PRO A 58 43.54 8.25 13.40
N MET A 59 42.52 8.79 12.73
CA MET A 59 41.63 9.80 13.33
C MET A 59 40.18 9.69 12.84
N SER A 60 39.27 9.72 13.83
CA SER A 60 37.87 10.16 13.75
C SER A 60 36.79 9.14 13.35
N SER A 61 36.33 8.37 14.34
CA SER A 61 35.01 7.72 14.34
C SER A 61 33.91 8.72 14.69
N ASP A 62 33.68 9.71 13.82
CA ASP A 62 32.56 10.63 13.93
C ASP A 62 31.93 10.82 12.54
N ALA A 63 31.07 9.88 12.18
CA ALA A 63 30.07 10.07 11.13
C ALA A 63 28.87 9.18 11.45
N GLY A 64 28.00 9.69 12.32
CA GLY A 64 26.59 9.34 12.25
C GLY A 64 26.09 9.70 10.86
N LEU A 65 26.02 8.71 9.97
CA LEU A 65 25.22 8.81 8.77
C LEU A 65 23.79 8.59 9.20
N SER A 66 23.11 9.70 9.53
CA SER A 66 21.66 9.79 9.45
C SER A 66 21.23 9.15 8.14
N ALA A 67 20.46 8.07 8.25
CA ALA A 67 19.74 7.53 7.10
C ALA A 67 18.95 8.68 6.45
N PRO A 68 18.98 8.83 5.12
CA PRO A 68 18.12 9.80 4.47
C PRO A 68 16.67 9.46 4.82
N ALA A 69 15.95 10.43 5.42
CA ALA A 69 14.51 10.36 5.51
C ALA A 69 13.95 10.12 4.10
N PRO A 70 12.95 9.24 3.92
CA PRO A 70 12.34 9.01 2.62
C PRO A 70 11.46 10.20 2.22
N ASP A 71 12.08 11.34 1.88
CA ASP A 71 11.43 12.49 1.22
C ASP A 71 11.55 12.40 -0.32
N ALA A 72 11.90 11.23 -0.85
CA ALA A 72 11.98 10.98 -2.28
C ALA A 72 10.60 10.57 -2.84
N SER A 73 9.61 11.46 -2.75
CA SER A 73 8.44 11.35 -3.63
C SER A 73 8.88 11.82 -5.03
N THR A 74 9.47 10.91 -5.81
CA THR A 74 9.81 11.16 -7.22
C THR A 74 8.50 11.48 -7.94
N THR A 75 8.27 12.77 -8.17
CA THR A 75 7.06 13.27 -8.83
C THR A 75 7.45 13.56 -10.26
N GLU A 76 7.17 12.61 -11.16
CA GLU A 76 7.31 12.84 -12.59
C GLU A 76 6.05 13.58 -13.07
N GLY A 77 6.16 14.90 -13.18
CA GLY A 77 5.10 15.74 -13.77
C GLY A 77 4.50 16.76 -12.79
N ARG A 78 4.76 18.04 -13.09
CA ARG A 78 3.82 19.19 -13.10
C ARG A 78 2.82 19.40 -11.93
N LEU A 79 2.98 18.75 -10.79
CA LEU A 79 2.33 19.04 -9.52
C LEU A 79 3.43 19.12 -8.43
N PRO A 80 3.56 20.23 -7.69
CA PRO A 80 4.64 20.37 -6.72
C PRO A 80 4.47 19.34 -5.58
N PRO A 81 5.57 18.66 -5.18
CA PRO A 81 5.50 17.59 -4.18
C PRO A 81 5.02 18.10 -2.81
N GLU A 82 5.17 19.39 -2.52
CA GLU A 82 4.65 20.04 -1.31
C GLU A 82 3.12 19.99 -1.25
N THR A 83 2.46 20.10 -2.40
CA THR A 83 1.00 20.03 -2.50
C THR A 83 0.50 18.60 -2.29
N ILE A 84 1.17 17.62 -2.89
CA ILE A 84 0.89 16.20 -2.67
C ILE A 84 1.06 15.88 -1.18
N ARG A 85 2.19 16.24 -0.59
CA ARG A 85 2.46 16.04 0.84
C ARG A 85 1.37 16.67 1.72
N ARG A 86 0.91 17.89 1.41
CA ARG A 86 -0.16 18.56 2.17
C ARG A 86 -1.48 17.79 2.13
N VAL A 87 -1.89 17.35 0.94
CA VAL A 87 -3.14 16.61 0.73
C VAL A 87 -3.08 15.23 1.41
N ILE A 88 -1.96 14.52 1.29
CA ILE A 88 -1.78 13.23 1.97
C ILE A 88 -1.79 13.40 3.49
N ARG A 89 -1.14 14.44 4.02
CA ARG A 89 -1.15 14.74 5.46
C ARG A 89 -2.54 15.06 5.99
N SER A 90 -3.39 15.75 5.23
CA SER A 90 -4.77 16.00 5.66
C SER A 90 -5.65 14.74 5.61
N ALA A 91 -5.32 13.80 4.72
CA ALA A 91 -5.96 12.49 4.65
C ALA A 91 -5.43 11.49 5.69
N PHE A 92 -4.34 11.80 6.39
CA PHE A 92 -3.67 10.88 7.31
C PHE A 92 -4.57 10.27 8.41
N PRO A 93 -5.56 10.97 8.98
CA PRO A 93 -6.48 10.36 9.94
C PRO A 93 -7.27 9.17 9.37
N ARG A 94 -7.50 9.13 8.05
CA ARG A 94 -8.12 7.98 7.36
C ARG A 94 -7.11 6.85 7.18
N PHE A 95 -5.88 7.22 6.79
CA PHE A 95 -4.61 6.51 7.02
C PHE A 95 -4.62 5.62 8.25
N ARG A 96 -4.64 6.32 9.38
CA ARG A 96 -4.53 5.77 10.73
C ARG A 96 -5.66 4.80 11.07
N LYS A 97 -6.91 5.08 10.66
CA LYS A 97 -8.04 4.16 10.88
C LYS A 97 -7.81 2.81 10.21
N CYS A 98 -7.27 2.78 9.00
CA CYS A 98 -6.92 1.51 8.34
C CYS A 98 -5.91 0.70 9.17
N TYR A 99 -4.92 1.38 9.73
CA TYR A 99 -3.91 0.76 10.60
C TYR A 99 -4.49 0.28 11.94
N GLU A 100 -5.34 1.06 12.59
CA GLU A 100 -6.00 0.68 13.85
C GLU A 100 -6.88 -0.58 13.68
N VAL A 101 -7.63 -0.65 12.57
CA VAL A 101 -8.41 -1.85 12.22
C VAL A 101 -7.50 -3.05 11.97
N ALA A 102 -6.35 -2.84 11.31
CA ALA A 102 -5.37 -3.89 11.08
C ALA A 102 -4.73 -4.38 12.38
N LEU A 103 -4.44 -3.49 13.33
CA LEU A 103 -3.91 -3.84 14.66
C LEU A 103 -4.90 -4.66 15.49
N ALA A 104 -6.21 -4.41 15.34
CA ALA A 104 -7.23 -5.24 15.96
C ALA A 104 -7.23 -6.68 15.43
N ALA A 105 -6.85 -6.88 14.16
CA ALA A 105 -6.71 -8.21 13.55
C ALA A 105 -5.34 -8.85 13.83
N ASN A 106 -4.26 -8.05 13.83
CA ASN A 106 -2.91 -8.49 14.11
C ASN A 106 -2.17 -7.47 15.00
N PRO A 107 -2.03 -7.73 16.31
CA PRO A 107 -1.37 -6.79 17.23
C PRO A 107 0.14 -6.64 16.98
N ASN A 108 0.73 -7.49 16.13
CA ASN A 108 2.12 -7.42 15.73
C ASN A 108 2.32 -6.70 14.39
N ALA A 109 1.25 -6.17 13.77
CA ALA A 109 1.38 -5.38 12.55
C ALA A 109 2.24 -4.15 12.82
N ARG A 110 3.31 -4.01 12.06
CA ARG A 110 4.28 -2.91 12.16
C ARG A 110 4.75 -2.51 10.78
N GLY A 111 5.23 -1.28 10.66
CA GLY A 111 5.85 -0.76 9.45
C GLY A 111 4.93 0.16 8.66
N GLY A 112 4.95 -0.02 7.35
CA GLY A 112 4.36 0.92 6.40
C GLY A 112 3.82 0.29 5.12
N VAL A 113 3.21 1.13 4.28
CA VAL A 113 2.70 0.74 2.96
C VAL A 113 3.30 1.68 1.92
N SER A 114 3.87 1.11 0.88
CA SER A 114 4.38 1.85 -0.28
C SER A 114 3.28 1.93 -1.31
N SER A 115 2.81 3.14 -1.64
CA SER A 115 1.73 3.32 -2.59
C SER A 115 2.21 4.07 -3.82
N ARG A 116 1.97 3.48 -4.99
CA ARG A 116 2.16 4.08 -6.31
C ARG A 116 0.80 4.43 -6.88
N PHE A 117 0.58 5.67 -7.26
CA PHE A 117 -0.71 6.09 -7.78
C PHE A 117 -0.58 7.10 -8.91
N VAL A 118 -1.60 7.15 -9.76
CA VAL A 118 -1.69 8.06 -10.91
C VAL A 118 -2.78 9.08 -10.67
N ILE A 119 -2.40 10.35 -10.66
CA ILE A 119 -3.31 11.49 -10.57
C ILE A 119 -3.70 11.91 -11.99
N GLY A 120 -5.01 11.94 -12.25
CA GLY A 120 -5.62 12.39 -13.50
C GLY A 120 -5.52 13.91 -13.69
N LEU A 121 -5.93 14.39 -14.87
CA LEU A 121 -5.94 15.82 -15.22
C LEU A 121 -6.95 16.63 -14.39
N ASP A 122 -7.97 15.96 -13.87
CA ASP A 122 -9.00 16.50 -12.98
C ASP A 122 -8.55 16.52 -11.51
N GLY A 123 -7.38 15.96 -11.19
CA GLY A 123 -6.89 15.82 -9.82
C GLY A 123 -7.45 14.61 -9.07
N VAL A 124 -8.23 13.75 -9.73
CA VAL A 124 -8.73 12.50 -9.15
C VAL A 124 -7.71 11.39 -9.37
N VAL A 125 -7.60 10.48 -8.41
CA VAL A 125 -6.72 9.32 -8.54
C VAL A 125 -7.40 8.25 -9.39
N GLU A 126 -6.78 7.88 -10.53
CA GLU A 126 -7.34 6.90 -11.47
C GLU A 126 -6.89 5.47 -11.17
N LEU A 127 -5.62 5.32 -10.74
CA LEU A 127 -4.96 4.03 -10.52
C LEU A 127 -4.18 4.10 -9.22
N VAL A 128 -4.29 3.06 -8.40
CA VAL A 128 -3.54 2.89 -7.15
C VAL A 128 -2.99 1.48 -7.11
N TYR A 129 -1.72 1.38 -6.75
CA TYR A 129 -1.03 0.14 -6.53
C TYR A 129 -0.27 0.26 -5.21
N SER A 130 -0.74 -0.45 -4.20
CA SER A 130 -0.21 -0.40 -2.83
C SER A 130 0.41 -1.74 -2.46
N GLU A 131 1.58 -1.68 -1.84
CA GLU A 131 2.34 -2.86 -1.40
C GLU A 131 2.69 -2.70 0.09
N ALA A 132 2.49 -3.76 0.87
CA ALA A 132 2.96 -3.80 2.24
C ALA A 132 4.49 -3.81 2.27
N MET A 133 5.09 -2.96 3.11
CA MET A 133 6.54 -2.97 3.33
C MET A 133 6.97 -4.15 4.22
N ASP A 134 6.06 -4.63 5.07
CA ASP A 134 6.29 -5.71 6.02
C ASP A 134 5.27 -6.85 5.85
N ALA A 135 5.73 -8.09 5.98
CA ALA A 135 4.88 -9.28 5.88
C ALA A 135 3.86 -9.41 7.03
N SER A 136 4.03 -8.63 8.12
CA SER A 136 3.09 -8.59 9.24
C SER A 136 1.79 -7.83 8.92
N ILE A 137 1.78 -7.05 7.83
CA ILE A 137 0.65 -6.23 7.43
C ILE A 137 -0.38 -7.08 6.67
N PRO A 138 -1.65 -7.13 7.13
CA PRO A 138 -2.68 -7.88 6.44
C PRO A 138 -3.12 -7.18 5.13
N ALA A 139 -3.52 -7.97 4.13
CA ALA A 139 -4.01 -7.45 2.85
C ALA A 139 -5.20 -6.49 3.02
N SER A 140 -6.07 -6.73 4.00
CA SER A 140 -7.21 -5.85 4.32
C SER A 140 -6.80 -4.41 4.65
N MET A 141 -5.60 -4.22 5.21
CA MET A 141 -5.05 -2.88 5.47
C MET A 141 -4.62 -2.20 4.17
N VAL A 142 -3.97 -2.94 3.28
CA VAL A 142 -3.52 -2.45 1.97
C VAL A 142 -4.73 -2.04 1.12
N ASP A 143 -5.79 -2.85 1.14
CA ASP A 143 -7.06 -2.55 0.46
C ASP A 143 -7.74 -1.31 1.04
N CYS A 144 -7.76 -1.19 2.38
CA CYS A 144 -8.29 0.00 3.05
C CYS A 144 -7.53 1.27 2.63
N ILE A 145 -6.20 1.22 2.60
CA ILE A 145 -5.35 2.34 2.20
C ILE A 145 -5.59 2.72 0.74
N SER A 146 -5.67 1.72 -0.15
CA SER A 146 -5.94 1.94 -1.57
C SER A 146 -7.28 2.65 -1.78
N ASN A 147 -8.31 2.26 -1.03
CA ASN A 147 -9.62 2.91 -1.04
C ASN A 147 -9.60 4.35 -0.51
N VAL A 148 -8.70 4.66 0.43
CA VAL A 148 -8.54 6.04 0.91
C VAL A 148 -7.93 6.90 -0.20
N TYR A 149 -6.89 6.44 -0.89
CA TYR A 149 -6.28 7.18 -2.01
C TYR A 149 -7.30 7.54 -3.11
N LEU A 150 -8.19 6.60 -3.45
CA LEU A 150 -9.25 6.83 -4.44
C LEU A 150 -10.29 7.88 -4.02
N ARG A 151 -10.35 8.24 -2.74
CA ARG A 151 -11.28 9.24 -2.17
C ARG A 151 -10.58 10.55 -1.80
N VAL A 152 -9.31 10.68 -2.14
CA VAL A 152 -8.54 11.91 -1.95
C VAL A 152 -8.58 12.69 -3.25
N GLU A 153 -8.91 13.97 -3.15
CA GLU A 153 -8.90 14.90 -4.26
C GLU A 153 -7.61 15.71 -4.21
N PHE A 154 -6.84 15.67 -5.29
CA PHE A 154 -5.67 16.52 -5.50
C PHE A 154 -6.09 17.73 -6.32
N PRO A 155 -5.39 18.87 -6.17
CA PRO A 155 -5.55 19.95 -7.13
C PRO A 155 -5.06 19.50 -8.52
N PRO A 156 -5.70 19.99 -9.59
CA PRO A 156 -5.39 19.56 -10.94
C PRO A 156 -3.94 19.88 -11.31
N PRO A 157 -3.21 18.94 -11.94
CA PRO A 157 -1.83 19.17 -12.39
C PRO A 157 -1.79 20.17 -13.54
N LEU A 158 -0.66 20.87 -13.71
CA LEU A 158 -0.49 21.86 -14.78
C LEU A 158 -0.51 21.23 -16.19
N ASP A 159 0.04 20.02 -16.34
CA ASP A 159 0.07 19.30 -17.61
C ASP A 159 0.30 17.80 -17.36
N GLY A 160 -0.40 16.95 -18.11
CA GLY A 160 -0.27 15.50 -18.06
C GLY A 160 -0.78 14.82 -16.79
N LYS A 161 -0.74 13.50 -16.79
CA LYS A 161 -0.99 12.67 -15.60
C LYS A 161 0.29 12.58 -14.77
N VAL A 162 0.16 12.55 -13.45
CA VAL A 162 1.30 12.51 -12.54
C VAL A 162 1.34 11.16 -11.86
N MET A 163 2.46 10.45 -12.00
CA MET A 163 2.72 9.22 -11.25
C MET A 163 3.52 9.56 -10.00
N VAL A 164 3.01 9.15 -8.85
CA VAL A 164 3.63 9.41 -7.54
C VAL A 164 3.85 8.10 -6.82
N THR A 165 5.06 7.92 -6.29
CA THR A 165 5.34 6.88 -5.28
C THR A 165 5.45 7.55 -3.92
N TYR A 166 4.59 7.16 -2.98
CA TYR A 166 4.55 7.71 -1.62
C TYR A 166 4.61 6.60 -0.57
N PRO A 167 5.72 6.49 0.18
CA PRO A 167 5.81 5.60 1.33
C PRO A 167 5.09 6.19 2.54
N ILE A 168 4.20 5.43 3.18
CA ILE A 168 3.62 5.77 4.48
C ILE A 168 4.23 4.86 5.53
N ASP A 169 4.93 5.44 6.51
CA ASP A 169 5.41 4.75 7.70
C ASP A 169 4.58 5.18 8.91
N PHE A 170 3.95 4.22 9.60
CA PHE A 170 3.09 4.51 10.76
C PHE A 170 3.86 4.59 12.09
N GLN A 171 5.15 4.21 12.12
CA GLN A 171 5.99 4.26 13.33
C GLN A 171 6.58 5.66 13.55
N ASN A 172 6.79 6.41 12.47
CA ASN A 172 7.44 7.72 12.52
C ASN A 172 6.46 8.87 12.79
N GLU A 173 5.15 8.61 12.85
CA GLU A 173 4.14 9.59 13.22
C GLU A 173 3.89 9.59 14.73
N LYS A 174 4.75 10.29 15.47
CA LYS A 174 4.57 10.60 16.89
C LYS A 174 4.00 12.01 17.09
#